data_AF-A0A7C9EEC0-F1
#
_entry.id   AF-A0A7C9EEC0-F1
#
_cell.length_a   1.000
_cell.length_b   1.000
_cell.length_c   1.000
_cell.angle_alpha   90.00
_cell.angle_beta   90.00
_cell.angle_gamma   90.00
#
_symmetry.space_group_name_H-M   'P 1'
#
loop_
_entity.id
_entity.type
_entity.pdbx_description
1 polymer ?
#
loop_
_entity_poly.entity_id
_entity_poly.type
_entity_poly.pdbx_seq_one_letter_code
_entity_poly.pdbx_strand_id
1 'polypeptide(L)'
;EAGKYALVMIPSLFAYGLLYSILRFLQTQNIVFPMMLSAAVASLLHLPLCWVLVFKSGLGIRGAALANNISYWINVVLLALYVKFSSSCSKTWTGFSSEALRNIPAFLKLSIPSAFMVCLEMWSFELMVLLAGLLPNPALETSVL
;
A
#
# COMPACT_ATOMS: atom_id res chain seq x y z
N GLU A 1 3.03 -20.56 -9.01
CA GLU A 1 3.92 -19.57 -8.34
C GLU A 1 3.17 -18.46 -7.63
N ALA A 2 2.07 -17.95 -8.20
CA ALA A 2 1.21 -16.91 -7.60
C ALA A 2 0.80 -17.16 -6.14
N GLY A 3 0.38 -18.38 -5.77
CA GLY A 3 0.02 -18.69 -4.38
C GLY A 3 1.18 -18.54 -3.38
N LYS A 4 2.40 -18.92 -3.77
CA LYS A 4 3.61 -18.74 -2.93
C LYS A 4 3.95 -17.25 -2.79
N TYR A 5 3.77 -16.46 -3.85
CA TYR A 5 3.92 -15.01 -3.82
C TYR A 5 2.90 -14.37 -2.86
N ALA A 6 1.62 -14.73 -2.98
CA ALA A 6 0.54 -14.22 -2.15
C ALA A 6 0.79 -14.47 -0.65
N LEU A 7 1.27 -15.66 -0.28
CA LEU A 7 1.63 -15.96 1.12
C LEU A 7 2.74 -15.06 1.66
N VAL A 8 3.76 -14.75 0.84
CA VAL A 8 4.86 -13.86 1.24
C VAL A 8 4.40 -12.39 1.30
N MET A 9 3.32 -12.04 0.60
CA MET A 9 2.74 -10.70 0.61
C MET A 9 1.86 -10.41 1.84
N ILE A 10 1.46 -11.42 2.63
CA ILE A 10 0.59 -11.25 3.81
C ILE A 10 1.07 -10.12 4.75
N PRO A 11 2.35 -10.02 5.13
CA PRO A 11 2.81 -8.94 6.00
C PRO A 11 2.63 -7.54 5.39
N SER A 12 2.64 -7.43 4.06
CA SER A 12 2.43 -6.17 3.36
C SER A 12 1.01 -5.63 3.59
N LEU A 13 0.01 -6.50 3.78
CA LEU A 13 -1.38 -6.07 4.05
C LEU A 13 -1.48 -5.22 5.32
N PHE A 14 -0.75 -5.60 6.37
CA PHE A 14 -0.70 -4.83 7.61
C PHE A 14 0.00 -3.48 7.40
N ALA A 15 1.12 -3.49 6.66
CA ALA A 15 1.83 -2.27 6.32
C ALA A 15 0.95 -1.32 5.49
N TYR A 16 0.19 -1.84 4.53
CA TYR A 16 -0.79 -1.08 3.75
C TYR A 16 -1.86 -0.43 4.64
N GLY A 17 -2.48 -1.19 5.54
CA GLY A 17 -3.50 -0.64 6.44
C GLY A 17 -2.97 0.51 7.31
N LEU A 18 -1.77 0.36 7.87
CA LEU A 18 -1.09 1.41 8.62
C LEU A 18 -0.73 2.60 7.74
N LEU A 19 -0.13 2.34 6.57
CA LEU A 19 0.31 3.38 5.64
C LEU A 19 -0.87 4.24 5.18
N TYR A 20 -1.96 3.63 4.72
CA TYR A 20 -3.15 4.37 4.30
C TYR A 20 -3.75 5.19 5.44
N SER A 21 -3.73 4.67 6.67
CA SER A 21 -4.20 5.41 7.84
C SER A 21 -3.35 6.66 8.09
N ILE A 22 -2.02 6.54 8.02
CA ILE A 22 -1.10 7.68 8.16
C ILE A 22 -1.23 8.67 7.00
N LEU A 23 -1.33 8.17 5.76
CA LEU A 23 -1.53 9.01 4.58
C LEU A 23 -2.82 9.82 4.69
N ARG A 24 -3.94 9.19 5.07
CA ARG A 24 -5.20 9.91 5.27
C ARG A 24 -5.11 10.92 6.41
N PHE A 25 -4.45 10.58 7.51
CA PHE A 25 -4.21 11.51 8.62
C PHE A 25 -3.44 12.77 8.17
N LEU A 26 -2.38 12.60 7.38
CA LEU A 26 -1.59 13.73 6.86
C LEU A 26 -2.34 14.50 5.77
N GLN A 27 -3.05 13.80 4.88
CA GLN A 27 -3.79 14.38 3.77
C GLN A 27 -4.95 15.27 4.22
N THR A 28 -5.70 14.88 5.26
CA THR A 28 -6.79 15.71 5.81
C THR A 28 -6.28 17.00 6.46
N GLN A 29 -5.00 17.06 6.81
CA GLN A 29 -4.30 18.25 7.30
C GLN A 29 -3.55 19.02 6.19
N ASN A 30 -3.70 18.60 4.93
CA ASN A 30 -2.99 19.16 3.78
C ASN A 30 -1.45 19.06 3.87
N ILE A 31 -0.93 18.04 4.56
CA ILE A 31 0.51 17.79 4.72
C ILE A 31 0.96 16.76 3.67
N VAL A 32 1.18 17.21 2.44
CA VAL A 32 1.47 16.31 1.30
C VAL A 32 2.97 16.13 1.00
N PHE A 33 3.81 17.10 1.36
CA PHE A 33 5.24 17.05 1.02
C PHE A 33 5.99 15.85 1.66
N PRO A 34 5.79 15.51 2.95
CA PRO A 34 6.40 14.33 3.54
C PRO A 34 5.91 13.02 2.91
N MET A 35 4.63 12.98 2.49
CA MET A 35 4.06 11.83 1.78
C MET A 35 4.81 11.61 0.46
N MET A 36 4.96 12.67 -0.34
CA MET A 36 5.73 12.64 -1.59
C MET A 36 7.18 12.21 -1.36
N LEU A 37 7.86 12.81 -0.37
CA LEU A 37 9.25 12.50 -0.08
C LEU A 37 9.43 11.04 0.35
N SER A 38 8.54 10.52 1.21
CA SER A 38 8.57 9.11 1.64
C SER A 38 8.41 8.15 0.46
N ALA A 39 7.46 8.43 -0.44
CA ALA A 39 7.23 7.63 -1.64
C ALA A 39 8.45 7.65 -2.57
N ALA A 40 9.08 8.81 -2.76
CA ALA A 40 10.29 8.95 -3.57
C ALA A 40 11.45 8.12 -2.97
N VAL A 41 11.72 8.26 -1.67
CA VAL A 41 12.77 7.49 -0.99
C VAL A 41 12.50 5.98 -1.07
N ALA A 42 11.27 5.55 -0.78
CA ALA A 42 10.91 4.14 -0.83
C ALA A 42 11.03 3.56 -2.25
N SER A 43 10.68 4.33 -3.28
CA SER A 43 10.80 3.92 -4.69
C SER A 43 12.27 3.80 -5.12
N LEU A 44 13.10 4.78 -4.74
CA LEU A 44 14.53 4.75 -5.00
C LEU A 44 15.22 3.56 -4.32
N LEU A 45 14.82 3.21 -3.09
CA LEU A 45 15.32 2.04 -2.38
C LEU A 45 14.74 0.72 -2.93
N HIS A 46 13.52 0.76 -3.48
CA HIS A 46 12.87 -0.44 -4.04
C HIS A 46 13.64 -1.00 -5.24
N LEU A 47 14.22 -0.14 -6.10
CA LEU A 47 14.99 -0.57 -7.27
C LEU A 47 16.18 -1.49 -6.92
N PRO A 48 17.15 -1.10 -6.06
CA PRO A 48 18.24 -1.98 -5.68
C PRO A 48 17.74 -3.17 -4.84
N LEU A 49 16.70 -3.00 -4.01
CA LEU A 49 16.10 -4.11 -3.26
C LEU A 49 15.56 -5.20 -4.19
N CYS A 50 14.79 -4.83 -5.21
CA CYS A 50 14.32 -5.73 -6.24
C CYS A 50 15.48 -6.39 -6.98
N TRP A 51 16.50 -5.63 -7.36
CA TRP A 51 17.66 -6.19 -8.06
C TRP A 51 18.37 -7.27 -7.23
N VAL A 52 18.67 -7.00 -5.96
CA VAL A 52 19.33 -7.96 -5.07
C VAL A 52 18.43 -9.15 -4.77
N LEU A 53 17.18 -8.90 -4.38
CA LEU A 53 16.28 -9.94 -3.89
C LEU A 53 15.73 -10.81 -5.01
N VAL A 54 15.57 -10.31 -6.24
CA VAL A 54 15.08 -11.13 -7.35
C VAL A 54 16.22 -11.86 -8.04
N PHE A 55 17.31 -11.16 -8.37
CA PHE A 55 18.35 -11.70 -9.26
C PHE A 55 19.59 -12.23 -8.55
N LYS A 56 19.96 -11.72 -7.37
CA LYS A 56 21.22 -12.09 -6.70
C LYS A 56 21.06 -13.12 -5.58
N SER A 57 19.90 -13.15 -4.92
CA SER A 57 19.65 -14.02 -3.76
C SER A 57 19.13 -15.42 -4.11
N GLY A 58 18.76 -15.67 -5.37
CA GLY A 58 18.08 -16.91 -5.80
C GLY A 58 16.61 -17.02 -5.36
N LEU A 59 16.01 -15.98 -4.77
CA LEU A 59 14.62 -16.00 -4.29
C LEU A 59 13.58 -15.81 -5.42
N GLY A 60 13.98 -15.31 -6.58
CA GLY A 60 13.12 -15.11 -7.75
C GLY A 60 11.85 -14.32 -7.39
N ILE A 61 10.68 -14.89 -7.69
CA ILE A 61 9.37 -14.25 -7.44
C ILE A 61 9.10 -13.99 -5.94
N ARG A 62 9.62 -14.83 -5.03
CA ARG A 62 9.51 -14.55 -3.58
C ARG A 62 10.34 -13.34 -3.19
N GLY A 63 11.45 -13.12 -3.89
CA GLY A 63 12.29 -11.93 -3.74
C GLY A 63 11.54 -10.65 -4.07
N ALA A 64 10.72 -10.66 -5.12
CA ALA A 64 9.86 -9.53 -5.48
C ALA A 64 8.82 -9.22 -4.39
N ALA A 65 8.15 -10.25 -3.84
CA ALA A 65 7.21 -10.08 -2.73
C ALA A 65 7.89 -9.50 -1.48
N LEU A 66 9.10 -9.98 -1.15
CA LEU A 66 9.88 -9.48 -0.02
C LEU A 66 10.31 -8.03 -0.23
N ALA A 67 10.79 -7.68 -1.43
CA ALA A 67 11.17 -6.32 -1.77
C ALA A 67 9.98 -5.36 -1.60
N ASN A 68 8.79 -5.78 -2.05
CA ASN A 68 7.56 -5.03 -1.88
C ASN A 68 7.20 -4.85 -0.40
N ASN A 69 7.25 -5.92 0.40
CA ASN A 69 7.00 -5.86 1.83
C ASN A 69 7.95 -4.88 2.55
N ILE A 70 9.25 -4.97 2.26
CA ILE A 70 10.27 -4.07 2.83
C ILE A 70 9.97 -2.62 2.45
N SER A 71 9.65 -2.34 1.18
CA SER A 71 9.33 -0.98 0.72
C SER A 71 8.08 -0.39 1.38
N TYR A 72 7.05 -1.20 1.65
CA TYR A 72 5.88 -0.73 2.40
C TYR A 72 6.23 -0.38 3.84
N TRP A 73 7.00 -1.23 4.52
CA TRP A 73 7.44 -0.96 5.89
C TRP A 73 8.36 0.26 5.98
N ILE A 74 9.22 0.49 4.98
CA ILE A 74 10.03 1.72 4.89
C ILE A 74 9.12 2.95 4.87
N ASN A 75 8.07 2.97 4.03
CA ASN A 75 7.11 4.07 4.01
C ASN A 75 6.41 4.27 5.37
N VAL A 76 5.92 3.18 5.97
CA VAL A 76 5.27 3.22 7.29
C VAL A 76 6.20 3.83 8.33
N VAL A 77 7.45 3.36 8.41
CA VAL A 77 8.42 3.85 9.39
C VAL A 77 8.76 5.32 9.14
N LEU A 78 9.05 5.72 7.90
CA LEU A 78 9.38 7.11 7.57
C LEU A 78 8.25 8.07 7.96
N LEU A 79 7.00 7.73 7.61
CA LEU A 79 5.87 8.59 7.91
C LEU A 79 5.47 8.54 9.38
N ALA A 80 5.58 7.39 10.06
CA ALA A 80 5.35 7.30 11.50
C ALA A 80 6.38 8.13 12.29
N LEU A 81 7.65 8.11 11.87
CA LEU A 81 8.68 8.98 12.44
C LEU A 81 8.35 10.45 12.20
N TYR A 82 7.91 10.80 10.99
CA TYR A 82 7.47 12.17 10.70
C TYR A 82 6.30 12.60 11.61
N VAL A 83 5.25 11.80 11.74
CA VAL A 83 4.10 12.10 12.62
C VAL A 83 4.53 12.26 14.07
N LYS A 84 5.47 11.43 14.55
CA LYS A 84 5.94 11.45 15.94
C LYS A 84 6.82 12.67 16.26
N PHE A 85 7.69 13.09 15.35
CA PHE A 85 8.71 14.10 15.61
C PHE A 85 8.41 15.48 15.01
N SER A 86 7.47 15.58 14.06
CA SER A 86 7.12 16.85 13.43
C SER A 86 6.27 17.73 14.34
N SER A 87 6.64 19.01 14.45
CA SER A 87 5.85 20.02 15.16
C SER A 87 4.47 20.22 14.51
N SER A 88 4.33 19.99 13.21
CA SER A 88 3.05 20.10 12.48
C SER A 88 2.00 19.10 12.98
N CYS A 89 2.42 17.93 13.47
CA CYS A 89 1.51 16.89 13.96
C CYS A 89 1.36 16.92 15.49
N SER A 90 2.10 17.77 16.21
CA SER A 90 2.13 17.78 17.68
C SER A 90 0.75 18.03 18.34
N LYS A 91 -0.14 18.78 17.67
CA LYS A 91 -1.49 19.09 18.18
C LYS A 91 -2.52 18.01 17.83
N THR A 92 -2.30 17.27 16.75
CA THR A 92 -3.26 16.30 16.20
C THR A 92 -2.91 14.85 16.55
N TRP A 93 -1.64 14.57 16.84
CA TRP A 93 -1.16 13.30 17.33
C TRP A 93 -0.81 13.41 18.81
N THR A 94 -1.68 12.90 19.68
CA THR A 94 -1.50 12.85 21.15
C THR A 94 -1.08 11.47 21.65
N GLY A 95 -0.73 10.55 20.74
CA GLY A 95 -0.39 9.17 21.05
C GLY A 95 -1.60 8.22 21.01
N PHE A 96 -1.37 6.97 21.40
CA PHE A 96 -2.42 5.96 21.42
C PHE A 96 -3.36 6.17 22.60
N SER A 97 -4.67 6.15 22.32
CA SER A 97 -5.73 6.27 23.32
C SER A 97 -6.87 5.31 23.02
N SER A 98 -7.45 4.72 24.06
CA SER A 98 -8.67 3.90 23.93
C SER A 98 -9.87 4.71 23.43
N GLU A 99 -9.81 6.04 23.47
CA GLU A 99 -10.82 6.93 22.89
C GLU A 99 -11.00 6.67 21.38
N ALA A 100 -9.92 6.27 20.69
CA ALA A 100 -9.96 5.95 19.26
C ALA A 100 -10.92 4.80 18.93
N LEU A 101 -11.28 3.95 19.91
CA LEU A 101 -12.17 2.80 19.72
C LEU A 101 -13.65 3.11 20.01
N ARG A 102 -14.00 4.32 20.47
CA ARG A 102 -15.39 4.62 20.88
C ARG A 102 -16.37 4.73 19.73
N ASN A 103 -15.94 5.18 18.55
CA ASN A 103 -16.83 5.50 17.41
C ASN A 103 -16.68 4.53 16.23
N ILE A 104 -16.29 3.28 16.49
CA ILE A 104 -16.11 2.26 15.45
C ILE A 104 -17.38 2.03 14.60
N PRO A 105 -18.61 1.95 15.16
CA PRO A 105 -19.81 1.75 14.33
C PRO A 105 -20.05 2.88 13.32
N ALA A 106 -19.82 4.13 13.73
CA ALA A 106 -19.95 5.29 12.85
C ALA A 106 -18.87 5.28 11.75
N PHE A 107 -17.63 4.91 12.11
CA PHE A 107 -16.54 4.73 11.15
C PHE A 107 -16.84 3.62 10.12
N LEU A 108 -17.37 2.48 10.58
CA LEU A 108 -17.73 1.35 9.71
C LEU A 108 -18.87 1.70 8.75
N LYS A 109 -19.85 2.50 9.20
CA LYS A 109 -20.95 2.98 8.34
C LYS A 109 -20.46 3.73 7.10
N LEU A 110 -19.31 4.42 7.19
CA LEU A 110 -18.69 5.11 6.06
C LEU A 110 -17.67 4.23 5.34
N SER A 111 -16.89 3.45 6.10
CA SER A 111 -15.80 2.64 5.55
C SER A 111 -16.30 1.47 4.73
N ILE A 112 -17.42 0.83 5.09
CA ILE A 112 -17.98 -0.31 4.35
C ILE A 112 -18.42 0.11 2.94
N PRO A 113 -19.28 1.13 2.75
CA PRO A 113 -19.63 1.60 1.40
C PRO A 113 -18.40 2.05 0.60
N SER A 114 -17.46 2.75 1.23
CA SER A 114 -16.22 3.18 0.56
C SER A 114 -15.37 1.98 0.11
N ALA A 115 -15.28 0.92 0.92
CA ALA A 115 -14.55 -0.29 0.57
C ALA A 115 -15.23 -1.01 -0.61
N PHE A 116 -16.56 -1.12 -0.60
CA PHE A 116 -17.32 -1.69 -1.72
C PHE A 116 -17.08 -0.92 -3.03
N MET A 117 -17.08 0.41 -2.97
CA MET A 117 -16.82 1.25 -4.14
C MET A 117 -15.45 0.94 -4.76
N VAL A 118 -14.39 0.90 -3.94
CA VAL A 118 -13.03 0.60 -4.40
C VAL A 118 -12.89 -0.84 -4.88
N CYS A 119 -13.51 -1.82 -4.20
CA CYS A 119 -13.48 -3.22 -4.62
C CYS A 119 -14.19 -3.42 -5.96
N LEU A 120 -15.36 -2.81 -6.15
CA LEU A 120 -16.10 -2.92 -7.41
C LEU A 120 -15.32 -2.29 -8.57
N GLU A 121 -14.66 -1.16 -8.34
CA GLU A 121 -13.77 -0.54 -9.32
C GLU A 121 -12.65 -1.52 -9.71
N MET A 122 -11.91 -2.04 -8.72
CA MET A 122 -10.81 -2.98 -8.96
C MET A 122 -11.26 -4.27 -9.65
N TRP A 123 -12.36 -4.88 -9.21
CA TRP A 123 -12.90 -6.08 -9.85
C TRP A 123 -13.38 -5.83 -11.26
N SER A 124 -13.89 -4.64 -11.57
CA SER A 124 -14.28 -4.27 -12.92
C SER A 124 -13.07 -4.20 -13.84
N PHE A 125 -11.95 -3.64 -13.38
CA PHE A 125 -10.68 -3.65 -14.10
C PHE A 125 -10.15 -5.07 -14.31
N GLU A 126 -10.14 -5.90 -13.27
CA GLU A 126 -9.68 -7.29 -13.38
C GLU A 126 -10.56 -8.13 -14.34
N LEU A 127 -11.88 -7.94 -14.30
CA LEU A 127 -12.80 -8.58 -15.26
C LEU A 127 -12.46 -8.16 -16.70
N MET A 128 -12.17 -6.88 -16.92
CA MET A 128 -11.81 -6.36 -18.24
C MET A 128 -10.52 -7.01 -18.75
N VAL A 129 -9.49 -7.14 -17.89
CA VAL A 129 -8.22 -7.81 -18.23
C VAL A 129 -8.45 -9.30 -18.52
N LEU A 130 -9.28 -9.98 -17.73
CA LEU A 130 -9.63 -11.39 -17.96
C LEU A 130 -10.34 -11.60 -19.30
N LEU A 131 -11.28 -10.72 -19.64
CA LEU A 131 -11.97 -10.74 -20.93
C LEU A 131 -11.02 -10.43 -22.09
N ALA A 132 -10.11 -9.46 -21.93
CA ALA A 132 -9.06 -9.15 -22.91
C ALA A 132 -8.17 -10.36 -23.20
N GLY A 133 -7.90 -11.18 -22.17
CA GLY A 133 -7.16 -12.44 -22.29
C GLY A 133 -7.87 -13.54 -23.10
N LEU A 134 -9.16 -13.39 -23.43
CA LEU A 134 -9.92 -14.33 -24.26
C LEU A 134 -10.03 -13.91 -25.74
N LEU A 135 -9.52 -12.72 -26.10
CA LEU A 135 -9.53 -12.25 -27.48
C LEU A 135 -8.48 -12.98 -28.34
N PRO A 136 -8.58 -12.90 -29.69
CA PRO A 136 -7.69 -13.63 -30.60
C PRO A 136 -6.20 -13.31 -30.44
N ASN A 137 -5.85 -12.12 -29.96
CA ASN A 137 -4.47 -11.72 -29.66
C ASN A 137 -4.34 -11.21 -28.22
N PRO A 138 -4.40 -12.10 -27.22
CA PRO A 138 -4.53 -11.70 -25.83
C PRO A 138 -3.30 -10.95 -25.31
N ALA A 139 -2.10 -11.23 -25.83
CA ALA A 139 -0.87 -10.53 -25.45
C ALA A 139 -0.86 -9.06 -25.91
N LEU A 140 -1.44 -8.76 -27.07
CA LEU A 140 -1.58 -7.38 -27.54
C LEU A 140 -2.68 -6.66 -26.76
N GLU A 141 -3.86 -7.26 -26.64
CA GLU A 141 -5.03 -6.61 -26.04
C GLU A 141 -4.90 -6.39 -24.53
N THR A 142 -4.23 -7.30 -23.81
CA THR A 142 -3.95 -7.12 -22.37
C THR A 142 -2.82 -6.12 -22.10
N SER A 143 -1.99 -5.77 -23.09
CA SER A 143 -0.90 -4.80 -22.94
C SER A 143 -1.32 -3.33 -23.08
N VAL A 144 -2.52 -3.10 -23.65
CA VAL A 144 -3.11 -1.77 -23.86
C VAL A 144 -3.89 -1.29 -22.63
N LEU A 145 -4.31 -2.24 -21.78
CA LEU A 145 -4.99 -2.01 -20.49
C LEU A 145 -3.97 -1.83 -19.36
#